data_AF-A0A3R7M6Q7-F1
#
_entry.id   AF-A0A3R7M6Q7-F1
#
_cell.length_a   1.000
_cell.length_b   1.000
_cell.length_c   1.000
_cell.angle_alpha   90.00
_cell.angle_beta   90.00
_cell.angle_gamma   90.00
#
_symmetry.space_group_name_H-M   'P 1'
#
loop_
_entity.id
_entity.type
_entity.pdbx_description
1 polymer ?
#
loop_
_entity_poly.entity_id
_entity_poly.type
_entity_poly.pdbx_seq_one_letter_code
_entity_poly.pdbx_strand_id
1 'polypeptide(L)'
;MTRMSQTLMLVPNLHWIVVEDAEKTSQVVRDLLDRTGIPYTHLCATMPDEYKDQKSMGKGVFNRREGLKWLRENAHEGVLYFADDDNAYDVRLFEQMRTTKRASVFPVGMILSYGISAPIVRGGRAGRKFAVDMAGFAVNLRVLHASPQATIPLRLSYLEDGFLKALRLELEDLEPLASECTEVMVWHTKTHKPATPNPEHISHADFDTNLPDLYRKILR
;
A
#
# COMPACT_ATOMS: atom_id res chain seq x y z
N MET A 1 -9.32 1.64 4.62
CA MET A 1 -8.73 1.34 5.95
C MET A 1 -9.40 0.24 6.82
N THR A 2 -10.66 0.30 7.29
CA THR A 2 -11.20 -0.70 8.26
C THR A 2 -11.09 -2.17 7.82
N ARG A 3 -11.43 -2.49 6.57
CA ARG A 3 -11.28 -3.86 6.04
C ARG A 3 -9.82 -4.31 6.03
N MET A 4 -8.91 -3.40 5.67
CA MET A 4 -7.47 -3.67 5.63
C MET A 4 -6.96 -3.94 7.04
N SER A 5 -7.31 -3.11 8.03
CA SER A 5 -6.89 -3.33 9.41
C SER A 5 -7.36 -4.68 9.94
N GLN A 6 -8.60 -5.07 9.65
CA GLN A 6 -9.13 -6.38 10.04
C GLN A 6 -8.38 -7.55 9.38
N THR A 7 -7.96 -7.42 8.12
CA THR A 7 -7.06 -8.40 7.48
C THR A 7 -5.70 -8.45 8.17
N LEU A 8 -5.09 -7.28 8.46
CA LEU A 8 -3.77 -7.21 9.09
C LEU A 8 -3.76 -7.71 10.54
N MET A 9 -4.88 -7.62 11.27
CA MET A 9 -5.02 -8.19 12.62
C MET A 9 -4.81 -9.72 12.64
N LEU A 10 -4.94 -10.39 11.49
CA LEU A 10 -4.69 -11.82 11.35
C LEU A 10 -3.20 -12.16 11.10
N VAL A 11 -2.36 -11.15 10.89
CA VAL A 11 -0.94 -11.34 10.51
C VAL A 11 -0.05 -11.12 11.73
N PRO A 12 0.67 -12.15 12.22
CA PRO A 12 1.56 -12.01 13.37
C PRO A 12 2.82 -11.23 13.00
N ASN A 13 3.44 -10.59 14.00
CA ASN A 13 4.70 -9.86 13.87
C ASN A 13 4.70 -8.86 12.70
N LEU A 14 3.65 -8.03 12.64
CA LEU A 14 3.48 -6.97 11.65
C LEU A 14 3.53 -5.62 12.35
N HIS A 15 4.23 -4.66 11.74
CA HIS A 15 4.22 -3.26 12.15
C HIS A 15 3.61 -2.41 11.02
N TRP A 16 2.49 -1.75 11.29
CA TRP A 16 1.75 -1.01 10.28
C TRP A 16 2.18 0.46 10.23
N ILE A 17 2.88 0.86 9.17
CA ILE A 17 3.22 2.27 8.93
C ILE A 17 2.11 2.90 8.08
N VAL A 18 1.37 3.82 8.67
CA VAL A 18 0.27 4.56 8.02
C VAL A 18 0.71 6.00 7.80
N VAL A 19 0.71 6.44 6.54
CA VAL A 19 1.12 7.80 6.17
C VAL A 19 -0.02 8.51 5.46
N GLU A 20 -0.68 9.44 6.15
CA GLU A 20 -1.78 10.24 5.58
C GLU A 20 -1.27 11.26 4.54
N ASP A 21 -2.00 11.43 3.44
CA ASP A 21 -1.78 12.52 2.47
C ASP A 21 -2.42 13.81 3.02
N ALA A 22 -1.79 14.35 4.06
CA ALA A 22 -2.24 15.49 4.84
C ALA A 22 -1.06 16.19 5.51
N GLU A 23 -1.22 17.46 5.90
CA GLU A 23 -0.19 18.21 6.63
C GLU A 23 -0.03 17.75 8.08
N LYS A 24 -1.08 17.13 8.64
CA LYS A 24 -1.14 16.66 10.02
C LYS A 24 -1.91 15.34 10.07
N THR A 25 -1.58 14.53 11.06
CA THR A 25 -2.33 13.30 11.35
C THR A 25 -3.74 13.62 11.86
N SER A 26 -4.73 12.83 11.45
CA SER A 26 -6.12 12.99 11.85
C SER A 26 -6.49 12.11 13.05
N GLN A 27 -7.41 12.60 13.89
CA GLN A 27 -7.89 11.84 15.04
C GLN A 27 -8.66 10.58 14.59
N VAL A 28 -9.41 10.66 13.49
CA VAL A 28 -10.20 9.54 12.95
C VAL A 28 -9.31 8.35 12.56
N VAL A 29 -8.15 8.62 11.93
CA VAL A 29 -7.18 7.56 11.60
C VAL A 29 -6.51 7.04 12.86
N ARG A 30 -6.16 7.91 13.80
CA ARG A 30 -5.57 7.50 15.10
C ARG A 30 -6.51 6.58 15.88
N ASP A 31 -7.77 6.96 16.05
CA ASP A 31 -8.80 6.17 16.73
C ASP A 31 -8.99 4.81 16.07
N LEU A 32 -8.93 4.74 14.74
CA LEU A 32 -8.96 3.49 14.01
C LEU A 32 -7.76 2.61 14.34
N LEU A 33 -6.54 3.16 14.38
CA LEU A 33 -5.31 2.41 14.63
C LEU A 33 -5.24 1.89 16.07
N ASP A 34 -5.58 2.74 17.04
CA ASP A 34 -5.59 2.41 18.47
C ASP A 34 -6.46 1.18 18.78
N ARG A 35 -7.63 1.06 18.14
CA ARG A 35 -8.54 -0.07 18.37
C ARG A 35 -8.13 -1.38 17.70
N THR A 36 -7.10 -1.39 16.84
CA THR A 36 -6.68 -2.62 16.13
C THR A 36 -5.81 -3.53 16.99
N GLY A 37 -5.08 -2.98 17.95
CA GLY A 37 -4.02 -3.69 18.67
C GLY A 37 -2.77 -4.03 17.85
N ILE A 38 -2.70 -3.62 16.58
CA ILE A 38 -1.52 -3.82 15.73
C ILE A 38 -0.47 -2.75 16.10
N PRO A 39 0.81 -3.12 16.33
CA PRO A 39 1.89 -2.13 16.44
C PRO A 39 1.94 -1.23 15.20
N TYR A 40 1.92 0.08 15.38
CA TYR A 40 1.83 1.00 14.24
C TYR A 40 2.70 2.25 14.40
N THR A 41 2.95 2.91 13.27
CA THR A 41 3.49 4.27 13.23
C THR A 41 2.57 5.11 12.36
N HIS A 42 2.12 6.24 12.90
CA HIS A 42 1.19 7.15 12.23
C HIS A 42 1.90 8.44 11.85
N LEU A 43 2.09 8.62 10.54
CA LEU A 43 2.81 9.72 9.92
C LEU A 43 1.87 10.49 8.97
N CYS A 44 2.35 11.60 8.46
CA CYS A 44 1.68 12.36 7.41
C CYS A 44 2.73 12.95 6.46
N ALA A 45 2.40 13.02 5.17
CA ALA A 45 3.23 13.65 4.16
C ALA A 45 2.34 14.14 3.03
N THR A 46 2.55 15.39 2.60
CA THR A 46 1.81 15.97 1.47
C THR A 46 2.65 15.96 0.20
N MET A 47 1.97 15.83 -0.95
CA MET A 47 2.57 16.18 -2.22
C MET A 47 2.82 17.71 -2.27
N PRO A 48 4.06 18.16 -2.56
CA PRO A 48 4.34 19.58 -2.76
C PRO A 48 3.49 20.19 -3.89
N ASP A 49 3.12 21.46 -3.75
CA ASP A 49 2.19 22.15 -4.67
C ASP A 49 2.65 22.12 -6.12
N GLU A 50 3.97 22.22 -6.36
CA GLU A 50 4.57 22.17 -7.70
C GLU A 50 4.26 20.88 -8.48
N TYR A 51 3.88 19.80 -7.81
CA TYR A 51 3.56 18.51 -8.41
C TYR A 51 2.06 18.19 -8.49
N LYS A 52 1.20 18.92 -7.75
CA LYS A 52 -0.23 18.57 -7.59
C LYS A 52 -1.01 18.53 -8.91
N ASP A 53 -0.71 19.44 -9.84
CA ASP A 53 -1.40 19.55 -11.12
C ASP A 53 -0.77 18.67 -12.23
N GLN A 54 0.33 17.99 -11.94
CA GLN A 54 1.06 17.18 -12.92
C GLN A 54 0.50 15.77 -13.00
N LYS A 55 -0.32 15.49 -14.03
CA LYS A 55 -0.92 14.16 -14.28
C LYS A 55 0.08 13.00 -14.40
N SER A 56 1.36 13.30 -14.66
CA SER A 56 2.44 12.30 -14.78
C SER A 56 3.04 11.90 -13.43
N MET A 57 2.64 12.55 -12.32
CA MET A 57 3.14 12.28 -10.99
C MET A 57 2.38 11.14 -10.32
N GLY A 58 3.12 10.25 -9.66
CA GLY A 58 2.54 9.15 -8.90
C GLY A 58 1.77 9.61 -7.68
N LYS A 59 0.60 9.04 -7.42
CA LYS A 59 -0.12 9.22 -6.15
C LYS A 59 0.61 8.50 -5.01
N GLY A 60 0.62 9.09 -3.82
CA GLY A 60 1.23 8.49 -2.62
C GLY A 60 2.76 8.37 -2.66
N VAL A 61 3.45 9.00 -3.62
CA VAL A 61 4.92 8.94 -3.70
C VAL A 61 5.56 9.50 -2.43
N PHE A 62 5.13 10.68 -1.98
CA PHE A 62 5.69 11.33 -0.79
C PHE A 62 5.35 10.57 0.49
N ASN A 63 4.16 9.97 0.56
CA ASN A 63 3.75 9.08 1.65
C ASN A 63 4.66 7.86 1.76
N ARG A 64 4.91 7.17 0.65
CA ARG A 64 5.85 6.03 0.61
C ARG A 64 7.27 6.47 0.96
N ARG A 65 7.72 7.65 0.52
CA ARG A 65 9.03 8.21 0.88
C ARG A 65 9.17 8.48 2.37
N GLU A 66 8.14 9.04 3.01
CA GLU A 66 8.16 9.28 4.45
C GLU A 66 8.19 7.96 5.24
N GLY A 67 7.45 6.94 4.78
CA GLY A 67 7.56 5.58 5.33
C GLY A 67 8.97 4.99 5.18
N LEU A 68 9.61 5.15 4.01
CA LEU A 68 10.99 4.71 3.78
C LEU A 68 12.00 5.45 4.68
N LYS A 69 11.80 6.74 4.92
CA LYS A 69 12.62 7.53 5.85
C LYS A 69 12.49 6.98 7.27
N TRP A 70 11.27 6.78 7.75
CA TRP A 70 11.03 6.21 9.07
C TRP A 70 11.67 4.83 9.22
N LEU A 71 11.55 3.95 8.23
CA LEU A 71 12.18 2.63 8.24
C LEU A 71 13.69 2.71 8.38
N ARG A 72 14.35 3.64 7.67
CA ARG A 72 15.80 3.83 7.77
C ARG A 72 16.26 4.24 9.17
N GLU A 73 15.45 5.05 9.84
CA GLU A 73 15.76 5.60 11.15
C GLU A 73 15.43 4.62 12.29
N ASN A 74 14.45 3.71 12.10
CA ASN A 74 13.83 2.97 13.21
C ASN A 74 13.83 1.44 13.05
N ALA A 75 14.10 0.89 11.87
CA ALA A 75 13.98 -0.56 11.61
C ALA A 75 15.15 -1.11 10.79
N HIS A 76 15.88 -2.08 11.34
CA HIS A 76 17.07 -2.66 10.68
C HIS A 76 16.86 -4.06 10.11
N GLU A 77 15.84 -4.78 10.59
CA GLU A 77 15.55 -6.16 10.18
C GLU A 77 14.05 -6.32 9.91
N GLY A 78 13.74 -7.13 8.90
CA GLY A 78 12.36 -7.40 8.46
C GLY A 78 12.19 -7.23 6.95
N VAL A 79 10.94 -7.20 6.53
CA VAL A 79 10.53 -7.09 5.13
C VAL A 79 9.60 -5.88 4.98
N LEU A 80 9.94 -5.01 4.06
CA LEU A 80 9.10 -3.89 3.60
C LEU A 80 8.13 -4.39 2.54
N TYR A 81 6.85 -4.09 2.72
CA TYR A 81 5.80 -4.30 1.72
C TYR A 81 4.96 -3.03 1.58
N PHE A 82 4.77 -2.56 0.34
CA PHE A 82 3.87 -1.43 0.07
C PHE A 82 2.45 -1.93 -0.14
N ALA A 83 1.54 -1.50 0.73
CA ALA A 83 0.15 -1.93 0.71
C ALA A 83 -0.80 -0.72 0.65
N ASP A 84 -1.40 -0.49 -0.51
CA ASP A 84 -2.43 0.55 -0.70
C ASP A 84 -3.73 0.12 0.03
N ASP A 85 -4.47 1.09 0.58
CA ASP A 85 -5.55 0.80 1.53
C ASP A 85 -6.87 0.31 0.89
N ASP A 86 -6.91 0.33 -0.44
CA ASP A 86 -8.03 -0.09 -1.26
C ASP A 86 -7.87 -1.47 -1.91
N ASN A 87 -6.67 -2.05 -1.88
CA ASN A 87 -6.39 -3.42 -2.34
C ASN A 87 -7.01 -4.48 -1.42
N ALA A 88 -7.09 -5.72 -1.93
CA ALA A 88 -7.46 -6.91 -1.17
C ALA A 88 -6.27 -7.87 -1.09
N TYR A 89 -6.08 -8.47 0.09
CA TYR A 89 -4.90 -9.28 0.42
C TYR A 89 -5.31 -10.62 1.01
N ASP A 90 -4.76 -11.71 0.48
CA ASP A 90 -4.78 -13.01 1.13
C ASP A 90 -3.73 -13.04 2.25
N VAL A 91 -4.14 -13.40 3.47
CA VAL A 91 -3.23 -13.42 4.63
C VAL A 91 -2.04 -14.37 4.45
N ARG A 92 -2.19 -15.43 3.64
CA ARG A 92 -1.13 -16.39 3.32
C ARG A 92 0.06 -15.73 2.61
N LEU A 93 -0.16 -14.61 1.90
CA LEU A 93 0.89 -13.88 1.20
C LEU A 93 1.91 -13.28 2.20
N PHE A 94 1.44 -12.79 3.35
CA PHE A 94 2.30 -12.21 4.38
C PHE A 94 3.26 -13.24 4.98
N GLU A 95 2.81 -14.50 5.12
CA GLU A 95 3.69 -15.58 5.57
C GLU A 95 4.76 -15.94 4.53
N GLN A 96 4.43 -15.91 3.24
CA GLN A 96 5.41 -16.18 2.19
C GLN A 96 6.47 -15.07 2.07
N MET A 97 6.08 -13.79 2.14
CA MET A 97 7.05 -12.69 2.05
C MET A 97 7.92 -12.54 3.30
N ARG A 98 7.54 -13.14 4.44
CA ARG A 98 8.32 -13.06 5.68
C ARG A 98 9.75 -13.58 5.52
N THR A 99 9.97 -14.51 4.61
CA THR A 99 11.27 -15.15 4.36
C THR A 99 12.09 -14.49 3.25
N THR A 100 11.65 -13.36 2.70
CA THR A 100 12.35 -12.64 1.62
C THR A 100 13.78 -12.29 2.02
N LYS A 101 14.76 -12.76 1.24
CA LYS A 101 16.18 -12.52 1.48
C LYS A 101 16.68 -11.24 0.81
N ARG A 102 16.23 -10.98 -0.41
CA ARG A 102 16.54 -9.77 -1.18
C ARG A 102 15.25 -9.06 -1.58
N ALA A 103 14.55 -9.58 -2.58
CA ALA A 103 13.28 -9.06 -3.03
C ALA A 103 12.40 -10.18 -3.55
N SER A 104 11.20 -10.32 -3.00
CA SER A 104 10.21 -11.29 -3.47
C SER A 104 9.25 -10.66 -4.45
N VAL A 105 8.81 -11.42 -5.44
CA VAL A 105 7.83 -10.98 -6.45
C VAL A 105 6.70 -11.98 -6.60
N PHE A 106 5.51 -11.49 -6.93
CA PHE A 106 4.31 -12.31 -7.06
C PHE A 106 3.23 -11.63 -7.93
N PRO A 107 2.27 -12.39 -8.49
CA PRO A 107 1.20 -11.86 -9.32
C PRO A 107 0.23 -10.96 -8.55
N VAL A 108 -0.26 -9.93 -9.24
CA VAL A 108 -1.33 -9.04 -8.77
C VAL A 108 -2.51 -9.11 -9.73
N GLY A 109 -3.69 -9.43 -9.21
CA GLY A 109 -4.93 -9.49 -9.96
C GLY A 109 -5.61 -8.13 -10.11
N MET A 110 -6.56 -8.03 -11.04
CA MET A 110 -7.41 -6.86 -11.28
C MET A 110 -6.64 -5.59 -11.68
N ILE A 111 -5.50 -5.76 -12.36
CA ILE A 111 -4.69 -4.64 -12.84
C ILE A 111 -5.22 -4.10 -14.17
N LEU A 112 -5.78 -2.88 -14.11
CA LEU A 112 -6.21 -2.07 -15.27
C LEU A 112 -6.93 -2.92 -16.35
N SER A 113 -6.57 -2.77 -17.62
CA SER A 113 -7.16 -3.50 -18.74
C SER A 113 -6.61 -4.92 -18.93
N TYR A 114 -5.52 -5.26 -18.25
CA TYR A 114 -4.80 -6.54 -18.47
C TYR A 114 -5.31 -7.66 -17.56
N GLY A 115 -6.04 -7.33 -16.49
CA GLY A 115 -6.63 -8.30 -15.55
C GLY A 115 -5.62 -8.94 -14.59
N ILE A 116 -4.35 -9.05 -14.98
CA ILE A 116 -3.25 -9.56 -14.16
C ILE A 116 -1.93 -8.84 -14.49
N SER A 117 -1.12 -8.60 -13.46
CA SER A 117 0.30 -8.25 -13.59
C SER A 117 1.11 -9.34 -12.92
N ALA A 118 2.00 -10.00 -13.66
CA ALA A 118 2.85 -11.06 -13.14
C ALA A 118 4.25 -10.96 -13.74
N PRO A 119 5.32 -11.16 -12.95
CA PRO A 119 6.66 -11.31 -13.50
C PRO A 119 6.77 -12.61 -14.31
N ILE A 120 7.55 -12.60 -15.39
CA ILE A 120 7.86 -13.84 -16.12
C ILE A 120 9.05 -14.51 -15.43
N VAL A 121 8.78 -15.63 -14.77
CA VAL A 121 9.76 -16.37 -13.95
C VAL A 121 10.34 -17.61 -14.64
N ARG A 122 9.80 -17.99 -15.82
CA ARG A 122 10.28 -19.11 -16.65
C ARG A 122 10.24 -18.72 -18.14
N GLY A 123 11.23 -19.15 -18.91
CA GLY A 123 11.20 -19.05 -20.38
C GLY A 123 11.59 -17.69 -20.99
N GLY A 124 12.25 -16.81 -20.23
CA GLY A 124 12.74 -15.53 -20.74
C GLY A 124 11.85 -14.34 -20.35
N ARG A 125 11.95 -13.23 -21.09
CA ARG A 125 11.44 -11.91 -20.67
C ARG A 125 10.48 -11.31 -21.69
N ALA A 126 9.45 -10.62 -21.21
CA ALA A 126 8.65 -9.68 -21.98
C ALA A 126 8.61 -8.32 -21.25
N GLY A 127 9.08 -7.25 -21.89
CA GLY A 127 8.93 -5.87 -21.38
C GLY A 127 10.01 -5.35 -20.40
N ARG A 128 9.60 -4.51 -19.44
CA ARG A 128 10.47 -3.74 -18.51
C ARG A 128 11.38 -4.64 -17.64
N LYS A 129 12.40 -4.02 -17.00
CA LYS A 129 13.21 -4.52 -15.85
C LYS A 129 12.37 -5.42 -14.96
N PHE A 130 11.50 -4.72 -14.27
CA PHE A 130 10.56 -5.25 -13.30
C PHE A 130 9.16 -4.88 -13.79
N ALA A 131 8.49 -5.83 -14.45
CA ALA A 131 7.12 -5.65 -14.93
C ALA A 131 6.11 -6.01 -13.82
N VAL A 132 6.21 -5.33 -12.68
CA VAL A 132 5.39 -5.57 -11.49
C VAL A 132 4.59 -4.33 -11.11
N ASP A 133 3.45 -4.55 -10.46
CA ASP A 133 2.68 -3.53 -9.74
C ASP A 133 3.31 -3.24 -8.36
N MET A 134 3.00 -2.09 -7.76
CA MET A 134 3.53 -1.71 -6.43
C MET A 134 3.18 -2.75 -5.35
N ALA A 135 2.01 -3.37 -5.44
CA ALA A 135 1.59 -4.43 -4.53
C ALA A 135 2.20 -5.81 -4.87
N GLY A 136 2.97 -5.93 -5.95
CA GLY A 136 3.47 -7.20 -6.48
C GLY A 136 4.89 -7.60 -6.02
N PHE A 137 5.48 -6.87 -5.08
CA PHE A 137 6.80 -7.19 -4.56
C PHE A 137 6.97 -6.78 -3.09
N ALA A 138 7.93 -7.42 -2.41
CA ALA A 138 8.39 -7.04 -1.07
C ALA A 138 9.92 -7.06 -1.02
N VAL A 139 10.52 -6.25 -0.14
CA VAL A 139 11.98 -6.02 -0.10
C VAL A 139 12.51 -6.25 1.31
N ASN A 140 13.61 -6.99 1.44
CA ASN A 140 14.29 -7.13 2.71
C ASN A 140 14.90 -5.78 3.16
N LEU A 141 14.70 -5.39 4.42
CA LEU A 141 15.19 -4.10 4.94
C LEU A 141 16.72 -3.95 4.83
N ARG A 142 17.48 -5.05 4.85
CA ARG A 142 18.94 -5.01 4.64
C ARG A 142 19.30 -4.51 3.23
N VAL A 143 18.48 -4.81 2.21
CA VAL A 143 18.67 -4.28 0.85
C VAL A 143 18.40 -2.77 0.82
N LEU A 144 17.35 -2.31 1.52
CA LEU A 144 17.05 -0.89 1.65
C LEU A 144 18.19 -0.12 2.34
N HIS A 145 18.76 -0.68 3.41
CA HIS A 145 19.90 -0.10 4.14
C HIS A 145 21.18 -0.09 3.33
N ALA A 146 21.44 -1.14 2.53
CA ALA A 146 22.56 -1.18 1.60
C ALA A 146 22.45 -0.13 0.47
N SER A 147 21.26 0.42 0.24
CA SER A 147 20.96 1.42 -0.77
C SER A 147 20.36 2.69 -0.15
N PRO A 148 21.14 3.49 0.61
CA PRO A 148 20.62 4.62 1.39
C PRO A 148 20.00 5.74 0.54
N GLN A 149 20.37 5.83 -0.73
CA GLN A 149 19.83 6.80 -1.69
C GLN A 149 18.60 6.29 -2.46
N ALA A 150 18.21 5.02 -2.29
CA ALA A 150 17.06 4.47 -3.01
C ALA A 150 15.76 5.14 -2.57
N THR A 151 14.92 5.56 -3.49
CA THR A 151 13.64 6.20 -3.16
C THR A 151 12.63 5.97 -4.27
N ILE A 152 11.34 6.15 -3.95
CA ILE A 152 10.28 6.09 -4.96
C ILE A 152 10.48 7.25 -5.94
N PRO A 153 10.65 7.04 -7.26
CA PRO A 153 10.78 8.14 -8.21
C PRO A 153 9.45 8.89 -8.37
N LEU A 154 9.47 10.08 -8.98
CA LEU A 154 8.26 10.90 -9.13
C LEU A 154 7.35 10.45 -10.29
N ARG A 155 7.95 9.90 -11.35
CA ARG A 155 7.26 9.57 -12.60
C ARG A 155 6.39 8.32 -12.44
N LEU A 156 5.07 8.48 -12.61
CA LEU A 156 4.06 7.43 -12.44
C LEU A 156 4.37 6.15 -13.24
N SER A 157 4.84 6.26 -14.48
CA SER A 157 5.13 5.09 -15.34
C SER A 157 6.38 4.29 -14.93
N TYR A 158 7.10 4.75 -13.91
CA TYR A 158 8.42 4.27 -13.54
C TYR A 158 8.58 4.06 -12.02
N LEU A 159 7.49 4.07 -11.25
CA LEU A 159 7.56 4.00 -9.78
C LEU A 159 8.24 2.71 -9.31
N GLU A 160 7.68 1.56 -9.70
CA GLU A 160 8.11 0.23 -9.25
C GLU A 160 9.48 -0.12 -9.84
N ASP A 161 9.58 -0.05 -11.17
CA ASP A 161 10.81 -0.35 -11.89
C ASP A 161 11.96 0.56 -11.47
N GLY A 162 11.69 1.85 -11.25
CA GLY A 162 12.68 2.81 -10.79
C GLY A 162 13.10 2.60 -9.33
N PHE A 163 12.18 2.24 -8.44
CA PHE A 163 12.52 1.92 -7.06
C PHE A 163 13.39 0.66 -6.94
N LEU A 164 13.00 -0.43 -7.61
CA LEU A 164 13.76 -1.68 -7.61
C LEU A 164 15.17 -1.51 -8.22
N LYS A 165 15.28 -0.70 -9.28
CA LYS A 165 16.60 -0.31 -9.82
C LYS A 165 17.41 0.55 -8.86
N ALA A 166 16.78 1.48 -8.13
CA ALA A 166 17.46 2.32 -7.16
C ALA A 166 18.02 1.50 -5.98
N LEU A 167 17.40 0.35 -5.67
CA LEU A 167 17.89 -0.64 -4.72
C LEU A 167 19.03 -1.53 -5.26
N ARG A 168 19.48 -1.31 -6.50
CA ARG A 168 20.50 -2.12 -7.19
C ARG A 168 20.14 -3.60 -7.26
N LEU A 169 18.85 -3.90 -7.39
CA LEU A 169 18.37 -5.26 -7.61
C LEU A 169 18.54 -5.64 -9.08
N GLU A 170 18.96 -6.89 -9.29
CA GLU A 170 18.97 -7.55 -10.58
C GLU A 170 17.87 -8.61 -10.66
N LEU A 171 17.67 -9.22 -11.82
CA LEU A 171 16.60 -10.21 -12.00
C LEU A 171 16.87 -11.48 -11.18
N GLU A 172 18.14 -11.81 -11.02
CA GLU A 172 18.62 -12.97 -10.26
C GLU A 172 18.42 -12.79 -8.75
N ASP A 173 18.16 -11.56 -8.30
CA ASP A 173 17.86 -11.25 -6.90
C ASP A 173 16.37 -11.43 -6.57
N LEU A 174 15.51 -11.69 -7.58
CA LEU A 174 14.07 -11.83 -7.39
C LEU A 174 13.71 -13.25 -6.95
N GLU A 175 12.95 -13.32 -5.86
CA GLU A 175 12.46 -14.56 -5.26
C GLU A 175 10.98 -14.75 -5.63
N PRO A 176 10.63 -15.64 -6.58
CA PRO A 176 9.24 -15.81 -7.01
C PRO A 176 8.42 -16.54 -5.93
N LEU A 177 7.40 -15.87 -5.42
CA LEU A 177 6.44 -16.43 -4.45
C LEU A 177 5.15 -16.85 -5.15
N ALA A 178 4.12 -17.21 -4.38
CA ALA A 178 2.79 -17.59 -4.85
C ALA A 178 2.86 -18.73 -5.89
N SER A 179 3.48 -19.84 -5.49
CA SER A 179 3.68 -21.03 -6.32
C SER A 179 4.41 -20.71 -7.64
N GLU A 180 5.60 -20.09 -7.54
CA GLU A 180 6.36 -19.61 -8.72
C GLU A 180 5.52 -18.71 -9.64
N CYS A 181 4.82 -17.75 -9.03
CA CYS A 181 3.96 -16.79 -9.70
C CYS A 181 2.80 -17.41 -10.49
N THR A 182 2.27 -18.55 -10.05
CA THR A 182 1.09 -19.21 -10.64
C THR A 182 -0.20 -19.02 -9.84
N GLU A 183 -0.12 -18.45 -8.63
CA GLU A 183 -1.27 -18.11 -7.79
C GLU A 183 -1.38 -16.58 -7.62
N VAL A 184 -2.62 -16.06 -7.65
CA VAL A 184 -2.91 -14.66 -7.33
C VAL A 184 -3.34 -14.56 -5.88
N MET A 185 -2.61 -13.79 -5.08
CA MET A 185 -2.84 -13.64 -3.63
C MET A 185 -3.06 -12.17 -3.20
N VAL A 186 -3.04 -11.25 -4.16
CA VAL A 186 -3.32 -9.83 -3.97
C VAL A 186 -4.06 -9.28 -5.18
N TRP A 187 -5.03 -8.40 -4.94
CA TRP A 187 -5.86 -7.80 -5.99
C TRP A 187 -5.89 -6.28 -5.87
N HIS A 188 -5.65 -5.60 -6.97
CA HIS A 188 -5.75 -4.14 -7.07
C HIS A 188 -7.21 -3.71 -7.26
N THR A 189 -8.00 -3.83 -6.20
CA THR A 189 -9.38 -3.38 -6.18
C THR A 189 -9.48 -1.87 -6.04
N LYS A 190 -10.60 -1.27 -6.50
CA LYS A 190 -10.94 0.13 -6.25
C LYS A 190 -12.38 0.24 -5.79
N THR A 191 -12.63 1.10 -4.81
CA THR A 191 -13.99 1.37 -4.36
C THR A 191 -14.62 2.42 -5.27
N HIS A 192 -15.82 2.17 -5.76
CA HIS A 192 -16.58 3.17 -6.52
C HIS A 192 -16.96 4.35 -5.62
N LYS A 193 -17.01 5.56 -6.20
CA LYS A 193 -17.41 6.77 -5.47
C LYS A 193 -18.85 6.58 -4.94
N PRO A 194 -19.07 6.60 -3.62
CA PRO A 194 -20.41 6.43 -3.06
C PRO A 194 -21.23 7.72 -3.17
N ALA A 195 -22.54 7.60 -2.96
CA ALA A 195 -23.38 8.77 -2.69
C ALA A 195 -23.05 9.35 -1.31
N THR A 196 -23.02 10.69 -1.21
CA THR A 196 -22.83 11.37 0.07
C THR A 196 -24.14 11.32 0.88
N PRO A 197 -24.10 10.91 2.16
CA PRO A 197 -25.28 11.03 3.03
C PRO A 197 -25.78 12.48 3.06
N ASN A 198 -27.07 12.69 2.79
CA ASN A 198 -27.71 14.01 2.84
C ASN A 198 -28.77 14.05 3.95
N PRO A 199 -28.64 14.91 4.99
CA PRO A 199 -29.63 15.06 6.04
C PRO A 199 -31.03 15.45 5.53
N GLU A 200 -31.14 16.07 4.35
CA GLU A 200 -32.43 16.40 3.73
C GLU A 200 -33.25 15.16 3.36
N HIS A 201 -32.64 13.97 3.32
CA HIS A 201 -33.35 12.72 3.11
C HIS A 201 -34.01 12.17 4.39
N ILE A 202 -33.77 12.78 5.55
CA ILE A 202 -34.45 12.40 6.79
C ILE A 202 -35.86 13.01 6.76
N SER A 203 -36.88 12.15 6.79
CA SER A 203 -38.27 12.60 6.88
C SER A 203 -38.53 13.32 8.20
N HIS A 204 -39.42 14.31 8.21
CA HIS A 204 -39.85 14.99 9.44
C HIS A 204 -40.36 14.01 10.51
N ALA A 205 -40.98 12.90 10.12
CA ALA A 205 -41.46 11.87 11.04
C ALA A 205 -40.32 11.15 11.79
N ASP A 206 -39.09 11.20 11.27
CA ASP A 206 -37.94 10.47 11.81
C ASP A 206 -37.01 11.37 12.67
N PHE A 207 -37.39 12.62 12.93
CA PHE A 207 -36.54 13.58 13.65
C PHE A 207 -36.30 13.21 15.12
N ASP A 208 -37.22 12.47 15.74
CA ASP A 208 -37.08 11.98 17.12
C ASP A 208 -36.43 10.59 17.19
N THR A 209 -35.91 10.08 16.07
CA THR A 209 -35.20 8.79 15.99
C THR A 209 -33.69 8.94 16.17
N ASN A 210 -32.95 7.85 16.04
CA ASN A 210 -31.50 7.85 16.02
C ASN A 210 -30.87 8.35 14.70
N LEU A 211 -31.67 8.59 13.64
CA LEU A 211 -31.15 9.00 12.33
C LEU A 211 -30.44 10.36 12.35
N PRO A 212 -30.96 11.43 12.98
CA PRO A 212 -30.25 12.70 13.06
C PRO A 212 -28.89 12.61 13.77
N ASP A 213 -28.79 11.80 14.82
CA ASP A 213 -27.52 11.54 15.51
C ASP A 213 -26.52 10.80 14.60
N LEU A 214 -26.98 9.79 13.85
CA LEU A 214 -26.15 9.04 12.92
C LEU A 214 -25.57 9.94 11.82
N TYR A 215 -26.42 10.76 11.19
CA TYR A 215 -25.98 11.70 10.16
C TYR A 215 -25.00 12.74 10.72
N ARG A 216 -25.26 13.27 11.93
CA ARG A 216 -24.31 14.17 12.61
C ARG A 216 -22.96 13.53 12.88
N LYS A 217 -22.89 12.21 13.09
CA LYS A 217 -21.63 11.49 13.31
C LYS A 217 -20.89 11.17 12.01
N ILE A 218 -21.60 10.83 10.93
CA ILE A 218 -20.98 10.46 9.64
C ILE A 218 -20.50 11.69 8.85
N LEU A 219 -21.12 12.86 9.04
CA LEU A 219 -20.82 14.09 8.30
C LEU A 219 -19.81 15.02 9.00
N ARG A 220 -19.19 14.58 10.09
CA ARG A 220 -18.07 15.27 10.75
C ARG A 220 -16.75 14.77 10.21
#